data_AF-A0A940U194-F1
#
_entry.id   AF-A0A940U194-F1
#
_cell.length_a   1.000
_cell.length_b   1.000
_cell.length_c   1.000
_cell.angle_alpha   90.00
_cell.angle_beta   90.00
_cell.angle_gamma   90.00
#
_symmetry.space_group_name_H-M   'P 1'
#
loop_
_entity.id
_entity.type
_entity.pdbx_description
1 polymer ?
#
loop_
_entity_poly.entity_id
_entity_poly.type
_entity_poly.pdbx_seq_one_letter_code
_entity_poly.pdbx_strand_id
1 'polypeptide(L)'
;MGNEWEVGVLDPFYAVKAGNEGDVVIIGAAGNFSRQLYFLSRPGKAIPSLPQSWSELPGEEILTPGPSAEHFFLSVMLAKAGKSPPVGKAGIDPTEAFLKGQGEAALLRSPRALWAVQQGFRVWPEPGNEDGFLPVCLVASATYADTRKTLVIRWLEGYARGVRILLKDPAKAASRLKSFYQETLKIEVPQQLLEMEIAEAFFSEKKQEEAFRGSEGQASAMERFAHSMSDYQVRMKVLKSKNDPREYILDKMCGQLASLRREAGAQFDQTRAAIDQAEKEGIKVEKFRRLLEEAREQMEEGRGCLTVIGTLSNLMRSAEQAKVETQRFKKFRFLELGAGGLLVAYYAGYFVRRRKKERPAA
;
A
#
# COMPACT_ATOMS: atom_id res chain seq x y z
N MET A 1 -19.64 -5.93 16.24
CA MET A 1 -19.50 -6.98 15.20
C MET A 1 -18.87 -8.22 15.84
N GLY A 2 -19.14 -9.44 15.37
CA GLY A 2 -18.39 -10.61 15.84
C GLY A 2 -16.94 -10.52 15.39
N ASN A 3 -15.98 -10.92 16.23
CA ASN A 3 -14.52 -10.91 15.96
C ASN A 3 -14.09 -11.91 14.87
N GLU A 4 -14.80 -11.97 13.75
CA GLU A 4 -14.51 -12.90 12.66
C GLU A 4 -13.36 -12.42 11.76
N TRP A 5 -13.02 -11.13 11.82
CA TRP A 5 -11.95 -10.52 11.03
C TRP A 5 -11.21 -9.44 11.86
N GLU A 6 -9.89 -9.36 11.67
CA GLU A 6 -9.02 -8.44 12.43
C GLU A 6 -8.41 -7.32 11.58
N VAL A 7 -8.32 -7.53 10.28
CA VAL A 7 -7.80 -6.59 9.28
C VAL A 7 -8.62 -6.75 8.00
N GLY A 8 -8.86 -5.66 7.28
CA GLY A 8 -9.73 -5.72 6.11
C GLY A 8 -9.80 -4.44 5.29
N VAL A 9 -10.64 -4.49 4.28
CA VAL A 9 -10.97 -3.36 3.41
C VAL A 9 -12.45 -3.05 3.64
N LEU A 10 -12.77 -1.81 3.98
CA LEU A 10 -14.13 -1.35 4.21
C LEU A 10 -14.50 -0.19 3.29
N ASP A 11 -15.77 -0.16 2.94
CA ASP A 11 -16.41 1.01 2.36
C ASP A 11 -16.22 2.24 3.28
N PRO A 12 -15.93 3.43 2.72
CA PRO A 12 -15.65 4.63 3.51
C PRO A 12 -16.72 4.96 4.55
N PHE A 13 -18.00 4.74 4.22
CA PHE A 13 -19.11 5.05 5.11
C PHE A 13 -19.07 4.16 6.35
N TYR A 14 -18.90 2.84 6.17
CA TYR A 14 -18.86 1.90 7.29
C TYR A 14 -17.55 2.00 8.09
N ALA A 15 -16.42 2.29 7.43
CA ALA A 15 -15.15 2.50 8.10
C ALA A 15 -15.20 3.68 9.08
N VAL A 16 -15.71 4.82 8.62
CA VAL A 16 -15.86 6.02 9.48
C VAL A 16 -16.88 5.77 10.59
N LYS A 17 -17.99 5.09 10.29
CA LYS A 17 -19.00 4.74 11.30
C LYS A 17 -18.39 3.89 12.40
N ALA A 18 -17.72 2.79 12.04
CA ALA A 18 -17.12 1.86 13.00
C ALA A 18 -15.95 2.50 13.77
N GLY A 19 -15.22 3.44 13.15
CA GLY A 19 -14.20 4.25 13.84
C GLY A 19 -14.79 5.16 14.93
N ASN A 20 -15.91 5.82 14.63
CA ASN A 20 -16.65 6.61 15.63
C ASN A 20 -17.26 5.74 16.75
N GLU A 21 -17.56 4.48 16.46
CA GLU A 21 -18.07 3.52 17.46
C GLU A 21 -16.93 2.90 18.31
N GLY A 22 -15.66 3.10 17.93
CA GLY A 22 -14.49 2.56 18.61
C GLY A 22 -14.18 1.09 18.26
N ASP A 23 -14.87 0.52 17.26
CA ASP A 23 -14.74 -0.88 16.87
C ASP A 23 -13.48 -1.11 16.01
N VAL A 24 -13.15 -0.14 15.16
CA VAL A 24 -12.05 -0.25 14.19
C VAL A 24 -11.19 1.01 14.15
N VAL A 25 -10.01 0.86 13.60
CA VAL A 25 -9.13 1.96 13.24
C VAL A 25 -8.80 1.90 11.75
N ILE A 26 -8.68 3.05 11.11
CA ILE A 26 -8.26 3.23 9.72
C ILE A 26 -6.72 3.24 9.70
N ILE A 27 -6.15 2.26 9.01
CA ILE A 27 -4.71 2.00 8.93
C ILE A 27 -4.14 2.26 7.53
N GLY A 28 -4.98 2.71 6.59
CA GLY A 28 -4.57 3.05 5.23
C GLY A 28 -5.73 3.34 4.28
N ALA A 29 -5.39 3.69 3.05
CA ALA A 29 -6.35 3.92 1.96
C ALA A 29 -6.01 3.02 0.78
N ALA A 30 -6.96 2.21 0.36
CA ALA A 30 -6.81 1.29 -0.77
C ALA A 30 -6.77 2.02 -2.13
N GLY A 31 -7.57 3.08 -2.25
CA GLY A 31 -7.92 3.66 -3.54
C GLY A 31 -9.00 4.72 -3.42
N ASN A 32 -9.45 5.25 -4.56
CA ASN A 32 -10.55 6.22 -4.59
C ASN A 32 -11.85 5.56 -5.08
N PHE A 33 -12.79 5.38 -4.16
CA PHE A 33 -14.10 4.80 -4.43
C PHE A 33 -14.90 5.62 -5.44
N SER A 34 -14.66 6.94 -5.56
CA SER A 34 -15.36 7.79 -6.52
C SER A 34 -15.17 7.33 -7.97
N ARG A 35 -14.02 6.71 -8.29
CA ARG A 35 -13.71 6.17 -9.64
C ARG A 35 -14.59 5.01 -10.04
N GLN A 36 -15.30 4.41 -9.09
CA GLN A 36 -16.23 3.33 -9.33
C GLN A 36 -17.69 3.81 -9.37
N LEU A 37 -17.93 5.12 -9.19
CA LEU A 37 -19.26 5.72 -9.16
C LEU A 37 -19.53 6.47 -10.45
N TYR A 38 -20.66 6.14 -11.07
CA TYR A 38 -21.08 6.71 -12.34
C TYR A 38 -22.44 7.35 -12.16
N PHE A 39 -22.51 8.63 -12.45
CA PHE A 39 -23.78 9.32 -12.54
C PHE A 39 -24.33 9.15 -13.96
N LEU A 40 -25.45 8.44 -14.08
CA LEU A 40 -26.03 8.03 -15.36
C LEU A 40 -27.38 8.69 -15.59
N SER A 41 -27.68 9.02 -16.85
CA SER A 41 -29.04 9.31 -17.31
C SER A 41 -29.51 8.33 -18.38
N ARG A 42 -30.83 8.32 -18.61
CA ARG A 42 -31.47 7.49 -19.61
C ARG A 42 -30.91 7.71 -21.03
N PRO A 43 -30.96 6.69 -21.90
CA PRO A 43 -30.63 6.85 -23.31
C PRO A 43 -31.42 7.99 -23.97
N GLY A 44 -30.80 8.72 -24.88
CA GLY A 44 -31.43 9.81 -25.63
C GLY A 44 -31.52 11.16 -24.90
N LYS A 45 -31.21 11.22 -23.59
CA LYS A 45 -31.14 12.49 -22.87
C LYS A 45 -29.84 13.24 -23.23
N ALA A 46 -29.98 14.49 -23.67
CA ALA A 46 -28.83 15.36 -23.88
C ALA A 46 -28.21 15.71 -22.52
N ILE A 47 -26.89 15.51 -22.40
CA ILE A 47 -26.12 15.94 -21.22
C ILE A 47 -25.38 17.21 -21.62
N PRO A 48 -25.60 18.34 -20.94
CA PRO A 48 -24.85 19.57 -21.21
C PRO A 48 -23.35 19.37 -20.99
N SER A 49 -22.51 20.21 -21.60
CA SER A 49 -21.09 20.24 -21.27
C SER A 49 -20.85 20.83 -19.88
N LEU A 50 -19.71 20.52 -19.27
CA LEU A 50 -19.27 21.21 -18.06
C LEU A 50 -19.03 22.71 -18.37
N PRO A 51 -19.28 23.62 -17.41
CA PRO A 51 -19.81 23.38 -16.05
C PRO A 51 -21.35 23.36 -15.96
N GLN A 52 -22.08 23.59 -17.06
CA GLN A 52 -23.54 23.79 -17.07
C GLN A 52 -24.35 22.54 -16.73
N SER A 53 -23.78 21.35 -16.92
CA SER A 53 -24.47 20.08 -16.68
C SER A 53 -25.04 19.99 -15.25
N TRP A 54 -24.24 20.22 -14.22
CA TRP A 54 -24.68 20.00 -12.84
C TRP A 54 -25.71 21.04 -12.36
N SER A 55 -25.66 22.27 -12.87
CA SER A 55 -26.69 23.30 -12.63
C SER A 55 -28.03 22.96 -13.27
N GLU A 56 -28.07 22.13 -14.31
CA GLU A 56 -29.29 21.73 -15.03
C GLU A 56 -29.88 20.39 -14.55
N LEU A 57 -29.20 19.69 -13.64
CA LEU A 57 -29.72 18.44 -13.07
C LEU A 57 -31.12 18.62 -12.43
N PRO A 58 -32.14 17.88 -12.88
CA PRO A 58 -33.43 17.87 -12.19
C PRO A 58 -33.22 17.23 -10.80
N GLY A 59 -33.33 18.03 -9.74
CA GLY A 59 -32.98 17.60 -8.38
C GLY A 59 -33.93 16.56 -7.77
N GLU A 60 -35.12 16.36 -8.35
CA GLU A 60 -36.20 15.60 -7.71
C GLU A 60 -36.27 14.11 -8.12
N GLU A 61 -35.54 13.68 -9.16
CA GLU A 61 -35.65 12.31 -9.71
C GLU A 61 -34.31 11.59 -9.88
N ILE A 62 -33.35 11.87 -8.97
CA ILE A 62 -32.09 11.15 -8.90
C ILE A 62 -32.24 9.95 -7.97
N LEU A 63 -32.08 8.75 -8.52
CA LEU A 63 -32.02 7.51 -7.74
C LEU A 63 -30.64 7.35 -7.09
N THR A 64 -30.64 7.18 -5.77
CA THR A 64 -29.45 7.00 -4.94
C THR A 64 -29.80 6.05 -3.80
N PRO A 65 -28.83 5.31 -3.21
CA PRO A 65 -29.11 4.49 -2.05
C PRO A 65 -29.62 5.35 -0.88
N GLY A 66 -30.05 4.69 0.21
CA GLY A 66 -30.17 5.37 1.50
C GLY A 66 -28.82 5.93 2.00
N PRO A 67 -28.70 6.28 3.29
CA PRO A 67 -27.43 6.75 3.85
C PRO A 67 -26.26 5.79 3.57
N SER A 68 -25.38 6.18 2.65
CA SER A 68 -24.21 5.41 2.19
C SER A 68 -23.08 6.33 1.71
N ALA A 69 -21.95 5.76 1.27
CA ALA A 69 -20.85 6.50 0.66
C ALA A 69 -21.24 7.14 -0.68
N GLU A 70 -22.07 6.47 -1.47
CA GLU A 70 -22.61 7.00 -2.73
C GLU A 70 -23.53 8.20 -2.48
N HIS A 71 -24.43 8.10 -1.49
CA HIS A 71 -25.31 9.21 -1.14
C HIS A 71 -24.52 10.40 -0.55
N PHE A 72 -23.47 10.13 0.24
CA PHE A 72 -22.53 11.17 0.69
C PHE A 72 -21.86 11.85 -0.50
N PHE A 73 -21.30 11.08 -1.43
CA PHE A 73 -20.64 11.60 -2.64
C PHE A 73 -21.59 12.49 -3.43
N LEU A 74 -22.79 12.00 -3.75
CA LEU A 74 -23.81 12.78 -4.44
C LEU A 74 -24.16 14.07 -3.70
N SER A 75 -24.24 14.03 -2.37
CA SER A 75 -24.51 15.20 -1.54
C SER A 75 -23.42 16.27 -1.67
N VAL A 76 -22.15 15.86 -1.68
CA VAL A 76 -21.03 16.78 -1.86
C VAL A 76 -21.05 17.40 -3.27
N MET A 77 -21.35 16.59 -4.29
CA MET A 77 -21.40 17.05 -5.68
C MET A 77 -22.53 18.04 -5.93
N LEU A 78 -23.73 17.75 -5.41
CA LEU A 78 -24.87 18.65 -5.52
C LEU A 78 -24.67 19.94 -4.71
N ALA A 79 -24.06 19.86 -3.53
CA ALA A 79 -23.73 21.05 -2.74
C ALA A 79 -22.78 22.00 -3.49
N LYS A 80 -21.77 21.47 -4.20
CA LYS A 80 -20.90 22.27 -5.07
C LYS A 80 -21.67 22.98 -6.20
N ALA A 81 -22.76 22.38 -6.66
CA ALA A 81 -23.67 22.96 -7.66
C ALA A 81 -24.78 23.84 -7.05
N GLY A 82 -24.74 24.13 -5.74
CA GLY A 82 -25.78 24.91 -5.04
C GLY A 82 -27.11 24.19 -4.88
N LYS A 83 -27.12 22.85 -5.01
CA LYS A 83 -28.32 22.00 -4.92
C LYS A 83 -28.34 21.19 -3.64
N SER A 84 -29.55 20.91 -3.17
CA SER A 84 -29.75 19.96 -2.07
C SER A 84 -29.70 18.53 -2.60
N PRO A 85 -29.12 17.57 -1.84
CA PRO A 85 -29.22 16.16 -2.19
C PRO A 85 -30.66 15.66 -2.17
N PRO A 86 -31.02 14.71 -3.05
CA PRO A 86 -32.30 14.03 -2.97
C PRO A 86 -32.38 13.22 -1.67
N VAL A 87 -33.60 13.00 -1.16
CA VAL A 87 -33.80 12.10 -0.02
C VAL A 87 -33.68 10.65 -0.50
N GLY A 88 -32.54 10.01 -0.23
CA GLY A 88 -32.35 8.59 -0.48
C GLY A 88 -33.42 7.75 0.23
N LYS A 89 -34.05 6.81 -0.50
CA LYS A 89 -35.04 5.88 0.07
C LYS A 89 -34.35 4.61 0.54
N ALA A 90 -34.40 4.35 1.84
CA ALA A 90 -33.87 3.11 2.41
C ALA A 90 -34.59 1.88 1.81
N GLY A 91 -33.82 0.83 1.49
CA GLY A 91 -34.36 -0.44 0.98
C GLY A 91 -34.62 -0.48 -0.53
N ILE A 92 -34.36 0.60 -1.28
CA ILE A 92 -34.38 0.57 -2.75
C ILE A 92 -32.96 0.33 -3.25
N ASP A 93 -32.78 -0.69 -4.10
CA ASP A 93 -31.57 -0.79 -4.92
C ASP A 93 -31.72 0.21 -6.09
N PRO A 94 -30.97 1.34 -6.06
CA PRO A 94 -31.10 2.37 -7.10
C PRO A 94 -30.76 1.82 -8.48
N THR A 95 -29.96 0.75 -8.56
CA THR A 95 -29.65 0.11 -9.84
C THR A 95 -30.88 -0.57 -10.40
N GLU A 96 -31.51 -1.45 -9.63
CA GLU A 96 -32.69 -2.17 -10.12
C GLU A 96 -33.83 -1.22 -10.45
N ALA A 97 -34.08 -0.23 -9.60
CA ALA A 97 -35.12 0.78 -9.83
C ALA A 97 -34.87 1.55 -11.13
N PHE A 98 -33.63 2.00 -11.35
CA PHE A 98 -33.27 2.74 -12.55
C PHE A 98 -33.45 1.93 -13.83
N LEU A 99 -33.00 0.67 -13.79
CA LEU A 99 -33.14 -0.28 -14.90
C LEU A 99 -34.59 -0.68 -15.18
N LYS A 100 -35.46 -0.68 -14.17
CA LYS A 100 -36.90 -0.91 -14.30
C LYS A 100 -37.69 0.31 -14.80
N GLY A 101 -37.01 1.40 -15.17
CA GLY A 101 -37.68 2.59 -15.70
C GLY A 101 -38.01 3.68 -14.68
N GLN A 102 -37.57 3.55 -13.42
CA GLN A 102 -37.80 4.56 -12.39
C GLN A 102 -36.71 5.62 -12.40
N GLY A 103 -37.06 6.88 -12.14
CA GLY A 103 -36.12 8.00 -12.07
C GLY A 103 -35.47 8.38 -13.40
N GLU A 104 -34.97 9.61 -13.47
CA GLU A 104 -34.39 10.21 -14.68
C GLU A 104 -32.88 10.10 -14.72
N ALA A 105 -32.26 10.01 -13.54
CA ALA A 105 -30.85 9.78 -13.37
C ALA A 105 -30.59 8.88 -12.16
N ALA A 106 -29.43 8.24 -12.12
CA ALA A 106 -29.02 7.43 -10.99
C ALA A 106 -27.51 7.51 -10.76
N LEU A 107 -27.10 7.44 -9.50
CA LEU A 107 -25.71 7.19 -9.14
C LEU A 107 -25.52 5.68 -8.94
N LEU A 108 -24.80 5.04 -9.87
CA LEU A 108 -24.56 3.60 -9.86
C LEU A 108 -23.09 3.28 -9.62
N ARG A 109 -22.82 2.11 -9.04
CA ARG A 109 -21.46 1.58 -8.83
C ARG A 109 -21.11 0.51 -9.86
N SER A 110 -19.82 0.39 -10.18
CA SER A 110 -19.28 -0.79 -10.88
C SER A 110 -19.61 -2.11 -10.15
N PRO A 111 -19.86 -3.22 -10.86
CA PRO A 111 -19.89 -3.38 -12.33
C PRO A 111 -21.20 -2.97 -13.00
N ARG A 112 -22.27 -2.73 -12.24
CA ARG A 112 -23.59 -2.49 -12.82
C ARG A 112 -23.67 -1.16 -13.58
N ALA A 113 -22.92 -0.16 -13.13
CA ALA A 113 -22.74 1.08 -13.87
C ALA A 113 -22.16 0.85 -15.27
N LEU A 114 -21.06 0.08 -15.38
CA LEU A 114 -20.42 -0.24 -16.66
C LEU A 114 -21.36 -1.01 -17.58
N TRP A 115 -22.09 -1.98 -17.03
CA TRP A 115 -23.11 -2.70 -17.79
C TRP A 115 -24.21 -1.76 -18.31
N ALA A 116 -24.70 -0.82 -17.48
CA ALA A 116 -25.70 0.16 -17.91
C ALA A 116 -25.17 1.07 -19.04
N VAL A 117 -23.90 1.49 -18.98
CA VAL A 117 -23.28 2.25 -20.09
C VAL A 117 -23.33 1.48 -21.41
N GLN A 118 -23.12 0.16 -21.39
CA GLN A 118 -23.24 -0.67 -22.59
C GLN A 118 -24.68 -0.76 -23.13
N GLN A 119 -25.67 -0.64 -22.26
CA GLN A 119 -27.09 -0.57 -22.66
C GLN A 119 -27.49 0.81 -23.22
N GLY A 120 -26.52 1.70 -23.45
CA GLY A 120 -26.73 3.01 -24.07
C GLY A 120 -27.05 4.14 -23.09
N PHE A 121 -26.99 3.89 -21.78
CA PHE A 121 -27.11 4.94 -20.77
C PHE A 121 -25.92 5.90 -20.87
N ARG A 122 -26.15 7.17 -20.55
CA ARG A 122 -25.16 8.23 -20.74
C ARG A 122 -24.53 8.60 -19.40
N VAL A 123 -23.20 8.56 -19.36
CA VAL A 123 -22.41 8.99 -18.20
C VAL A 123 -22.32 10.51 -18.19
N TRP A 124 -22.62 11.11 -17.06
CA TRP A 124 -22.43 12.54 -16.86
C TRP A 124 -20.95 12.85 -16.63
N PRO A 125 -20.44 13.96 -17.18
CA PRO A 125 -19.08 14.36 -16.94
C PRO A 125 -18.90 14.71 -15.45
N GLU A 126 -17.83 14.19 -14.84
CA GLU A 126 -17.45 14.54 -13.47
C GLU A 126 -17.17 16.06 -13.39
N PRO A 127 -17.76 16.79 -12.43
CA PRO A 127 -17.52 18.21 -12.26
C PRO A 127 -16.09 18.49 -11.79
N GLY A 128 -15.20 18.66 -12.77
CA GLY A 128 -13.88 19.25 -12.61
C GLY A 128 -12.80 18.36 -12.01
N ASN A 129 -11.55 18.71 -12.29
CA ASN A 129 -10.28 18.01 -11.96
C ASN A 129 -9.96 17.86 -10.47
N GLU A 130 -10.89 18.14 -9.56
CA GLU A 130 -10.72 17.80 -8.14
C GLU A 130 -11.37 16.44 -7.92
N ASP A 131 -10.57 15.38 -8.15
CA ASP A 131 -10.91 14.01 -7.79
C ASP A 131 -11.56 14.00 -6.41
N GLY A 132 -12.88 13.79 -6.37
CA GLY A 132 -13.60 13.74 -5.11
C GLY A 132 -12.95 12.69 -4.23
N PHE A 133 -12.32 13.13 -3.14
CA PHE A 133 -11.54 12.24 -2.29
C PHE A 133 -12.50 11.39 -1.45
N LEU A 134 -12.78 10.17 -1.92
CA LEU A 134 -13.65 9.20 -1.29
C LEU A 134 -12.88 7.89 -1.09
N PRO A 135 -12.01 7.81 -0.08
CA PRO A 135 -11.06 6.71 0.02
C PRO A 135 -11.77 5.41 0.42
N VAL A 136 -11.40 4.30 -0.24
CA VAL A 136 -11.67 2.97 0.32
C VAL A 136 -10.70 2.75 1.47
N CYS A 137 -11.21 2.41 2.65
CA CYS A 137 -10.41 2.38 3.87
C CYS A 137 -9.83 0.98 4.12
N LEU A 138 -8.53 0.92 4.40
CA LEU A 138 -7.90 -0.24 5.03
C LEU A 138 -8.10 -0.10 6.54
N VAL A 139 -8.59 -1.13 7.18
CA VAL A 139 -8.96 -1.09 8.61
C VAL A 139 -8.36 -2.26 9.37
N ALA A 140 -8.23 -2.08 10.69
CA ALA A 140 -8.00 -3.14 11.66
C ALA A 140 -9.00 -2.98 12.82
N SER A 141 -9.31 -4.07 13.53
CA SER A 141 -10.00 -3.93 14.81
C SER A 141 -9.13 -3.10 15.76
N ALA A 142 -9.74 -2.24 16.59
CA ALA A 142 -8.98 -1.34 17.45
C ALA A 142 -8.03 -2.12 18.39
N THR A 143 -8.53 -3.21 18.98
CA THR A 143 -7.75 -4.10 19.87
C THR A 143 -6.57 -4.76 19.15
N TYR A 144 -6.76 -5.24 17.92
CA TYR A 144 -5.69 -5.91 17.18
C TYR A 144 -4.64 -4.94 16.68
N ALA A 145 -5.06 -3.74 16.28
CA ALA A 145 -4.14 -2.66 15.92
C ALA A 145 -3.23 -2.26 17.09
N ASP A 146 -3.74 -2.28 18.33
CA ASP A 146 -2.91 -1.96 19.49
C ASP A 146 -2.01 -3.12 19.92
N THR A 147 -2.56 -4.33 20.01
CA THR A 147 -1.86 -5.50 20.58
C THR A 147 -0.98 -6.25 19.58
N ARG A 148 -1.23 -6.12 18.27
CA ARG A 148 -0.59 -6.92 17.21
C ARG A 148 -0.05 -6.07 16.05
N LYS A 149 0.53 -4.90 16.37
CA LYS A 149 1.10 -3.92 15.41
C LYS A 149 1.92 -4.53 14.28
N THR A 150 2.85 -5.45 14.60
CA THR A 150 3.69 -6.12 13.59
C THR A 150 2.90 -6.96 12.59
N LEU A 151 1.81 -7.60 13.02
CA LEU A 151 0.95 -8.39 12.13
C LEU A 151 0.12 -7.49 11.21
N VAL A 152 -0.33 -6.34 11.71
CA VAL A 152 -1.00 -5.32 10.89
C VAL A 152 -0.06 -4.79 9.80
N ILE A 153 1.19 -4.47 10.15
CA ILE A 153 2.21 -4.02 9.18
C ILE A 153 2.46 -5.11 8.13
N ARG A 154 2.61 -6.37 8.52
CA ARG A 154 2.77 -7.50 7.57
C ARG A 154 1.57 -7.68 6.65
N TRP A 155 0.36 -7.44 7.14
CA TRP A 155 -0.83 -7.45 6.30
C TRP A 155 -0.82 -6.30 5.29
N LEU A 156 -0.47 -5.08 5.72
CA LEU A 156 -0.30 -3.92 4.83
C LEU A 156 0.77 -4.15 3.77
N GLU A 157 1.90 -4.79 4.11
CA GLU A 157 2.92 -5.24 3.13
C GLU A 157 2.31 -6.17 2.08
N GLY A 158 1.56 -7.19 2.53
CA GLY A 158 0.88 -8.13 1.65
C GLY A 158 -0.14 -7.47 0.74
N TYR A 159 -0.93 -6.53 1.27
CA TYR A 159 -1.89 -5.73 0.52
C TYR A 159 -1.20 -4.89 -0.55
N ALA A 160 -0.19 -4.09 -0.18
CA ALA A 160 0.56 -3.25 -1.10
C ALA A 160 1.27 -4.08 -2.19
N ARG A 161 1.75 -5.28 -1.86
CA ARG A 161 2.26 -6.25 -2.85
C ARG A 161 1.17 -6.71 -3.81
N GLY A 162 -0.02 -7.05 -3.32
CA GLY A 162 -1.17 -7.42 -4.15
C GLY A 162 -1.50 -6.32 -5.16
N VAL A 163 -1.61 -5.07 -4.70
CA VAL A 163 -1.85 -3.90 -5.56
C VAL A 163 -0.76 -3.76 -6.63
N ARG A 164 0.52 -3.86 -6.28
CA ARG A 164 1.61 -3.79 -7.27
C ARG A 164 1.54 -4.89 -8.32
N ILE A 165 1.13 -6.11 -7.95
CA ILE A 165 0.92 -7.20 -8.91
C ILE A 165 -0.23 -6.87 -9.88
N LEU A 166 -1.35 -6.33 -9.36
CA LEU A 166 -2.49 -5.93 -10.18
C LEU A 166 -2.12 -4.82 -11.17
N LEU A 167 -1.37 -3.80 -10.71
CA LEU A 167 -0.96 -2.67 -11.54
C LEU A 167 0.14 -3.02 -12.55
N LYS A 168 0.93 -4.08 -12.32
CA LYS A 168 1.96 -4.54 -13.26
C LYS A 168 1.36 -5.23 -14.49
N ASP A 169 0.22 -5.90 -14.34
CA ASP A 169 -0.47 -6.62 -15.42
C ASP A 169 -1.99 -6.42 -15.29
N PRO A 170 -2.50 -5.20 -15.61
CA PRO A 170 -3.91 -4.86 -15.46
C PRO A 170 -4.80 -5.72 -16.38
N ALA A 171 -4.30 -6.14 -17.54
CA ALA A 171 -5.03 -7.02 -18.46
C ALA A 171 -5.36 -8.38 -17.84
N LYS A 172 -4.37 -9.01 -17.19
CA LYS A 172 -4.60 -10.28 -16.48
C LYS A 172 -5.50 -10.10 -15.27
N ALA A 173 -5.38 -8.99 -14.54
CA ALA A 173 -6.25 -8.67 -13.42
C ALA A 173 -7.71 -8.47 -13.89
N ALA A 174 -7.91 -7.72 -14.96
CA ALA A 174 -9.22 -7.46 -15.58
C ALA A 174 -9.85 -8.74 -16.12
N SER A 175 -9.06 -9.63 -16.75
CA SER A 175 -9.54 -10.93 -17.21
C SER A 175 -10.09 -11.77 -16.05
N ARG A 176 -9.39 -11.82 -14.91
CA ARG A 176 -9.87 -12.53 -13.72
C ARG A 176 -11.12 -11.88 -13.11
N LEU A 177 -11.15 -10.55 -13.05
CA LEU A 177 -12.30 -9.80 -12.56
C LEU A 177 -13.53 -10.03 -13.45
N LYS A 178 -13.34 -10.08 -14.76
CA LYS A 178 -14.37 -10.39 -15.74
C LYS A 178 -14.98 -11.76 -15.48
N SER A 179 -14.16 -12.80 -15.32
CA SER A 179 -14.63 -14.15 -14.98
C SER A 179 -15.43 -14.14 -13.68
N PHE A 180 -14.93 -13.45 -12.64
CA PHE A 180 -15.65 -13.34 -11.38
C PHE A 180 -17.02 -12.68 -11.53
N TYR A 181 -17.13 -11.57 -12.27
CA TYR A 181 -18.42 -10.90 -12.51
C TYR A 181 -19.39 -11.75 -13.33
N GLN A 182 -18.90 -12.47 -14.33
CA GLN A 182 -19.73 -13.36 -15.14
C GLN A 182 -20.22 -14.57 -14.33
N GLU A 183 -19.36 -15.20 -13.54
CA GLU A 183 -19.67 -16.40 -12.77
C GLU A 183 -20.55 -16.10 -11.56
N THR A 184 -20.23 -15.04 -10.82
CA THR A 184 -20.85 -14.74 -9.51
C THR A 184 -22.03 -13.79 -9.65
N LEU A 185 -21.88 -12.72 -10.42
CA LEU A 185 -22.89 -11.66 -10.53
C LEU A 185 -23.78 -11.80 -11.77
N LYS A 186 -23.43 -12.70 -12.70
CA LYS A 186 -24.10 -12.89 -13.99
C LYS A 186 -24.13 -11.60 -14.82
N ILE A 187 -23.09 -10.77 -14.68
CA ILE A 187 -22.93 -9.51 -15.42
C ILE A 187 -21.75 -9.67 -16.37
N GLU A 188 -21.97 -9.31 -17.63
CA GLU A 188 -20.90 -9.22 -18.62
C GLU A 188 -20.41 -7.77 -18.74
N VAL A 189 -19.10 -7.58 -18.60
CA VAL A 189 -18.42 -6.30 -18.78
C VAL A 189 -17.22 -6.50 -19.72
N PRO A 190 -16.96 -5.59 -20.68
CA PRO A 190 -15.79 -5.63 -21.55
C PRO A 190 -14.52 -5.56 -20.73
N GLN A 191 -13.54 -6.37 -21.11
CA GLN A 191 -12.27 -6.42 -20.39
C GLN A 191 -11.57 -5.06 -20.39
N GLN A 192 -11.65 -4.32 -21.50
CA GLN A 192 -11.01 -3.00 -21.65
C GLN A 192 -11.51 -1.99 -20.62
N LEU A 193 -12.80 -2.01 -20.27
CA LEU A 193 -13.35 -1.12 -19.24
C LEU A 193 -12.86 -1.51 -17.85
N LEU A 194 -12.74 -2.81 -17.58
CA LEU A 194 -12.20 -3.32 -16.32
C LEU A 194 -10.70 -3.04 -16.19
N GLU A 195 -9.94 -3.07 -17.29
CA GLU A 195 -8.53 -2.68 -17.32
C GLU A 195 -8.35 -1.21 -16.92
N MET A 196 -9.16 -0.32 -17.50
CA MET A 196 -9.17 1.10 -17.13
C MET A 196 -9.54 1.29 -15.66
N GLU A 197 -10.59 0.62 -15.17
CA GLU A 197 -11.02 0.73 -13.77
C GLU A 197 -9.91 0.27 -12.81
N ILE A 198 -9.24 -0.86 -13.10
CA ILE A 198 -8.14 -1.37 -12.25
C ILE A 198 -6.96 -0.40 -12.23
N ALA A 199 -6.61 0.20 -13.37
CA ALA A 199 -5.50 1.15 -13.46
C ALA A 199 -5.72 2.41 -12.63
N GLU A 200 -6.98 2.83 -12.44
CA GLU A 200 -7.35 4.08 -11.76
C GLU A 200 -7.87 3.89 -10.33
N ALA A 201 -8.36 2.69 -9.98
CA ALA A 201 -9.01 2.43 -8.70
C ALA A 201 -8.04 2.50 -7.50
N PHE A 202 -6.80 2.02 -7.66
CA PHE A 202 -5.88 1.85 -6.55
C PHE A 202 -4.95 3.05 -6.34
N PHE A 203 -4.70 3.38 -5.08
CA PHE A 203 -3.67 4.36 -4.75
C PHE A 203 -2.28 3.74 -4.81
N SER A 204 -1.37 4.45 -5.48
CA SER A 204 0.06 4.21 -5.29
C SER A 204 0.45 4.52 -3.85
N GLU A 205 1.53 3.90 -3.38
CA GLU A 205 2.01 4.07 -2.00
C GLU A 205 2.24 5.53 -1.64
N LYS A 206 2.79 6.31 -2.59
CA LYS A 206 2.94 7.76 -2.45
C LYS A 206 1.61 8.47 -2.22
N LYS A 207 0.58 8.16 -3.02
CA LYS A 207 -0.77 8.74 -2.86
C LYS A 207 -1.41 8.31 -1.53
N GLN A 208 -1.18 7.07 -1.09
CA GLN A 208 -1.64 6.60 0.21
C GLN A 208 -0.99 7.42 1.34
N GLU A 209 0.33 7.59 1.34
CA GLU A 209 1.00 8.42 2.34
C GLU A 209 0.52 9.87 2.32
N GLU A 210 0.41 10.48 1.14
CA GLU A 210 -0.05 11.85 0.98
C GLU A 210 -1.45 12.08 1.58
N ALA A 211 -2.34 11.09 1.49
CA ALA A 211 -3.67 11.18 2.08
C ALA A 211 -3.67 11.28 3.62
N PHE A 212 -2.64 10.75 4.28
CA PHE A 212 -2.51 10.74 5.74
C PHE A 212 -1.55 11.82 6.26
N ARG A 213 -0.81 12.52 5.39
CA ARG A 213 0.07 13.62 5.80
C ARG A 213 -0.75 14.85 6.17
N GLY A 214 -0.85 15.13 7.47
CA GLY A 214 -1.17 16.46 7.99
C GLY A 214 0.11 17.29 8.15
N SER A 215 -0.01 18.63 8.14
CA SER A 215 1.05 19.52 8.63
C SER A 215 0.78 19.86 10.10
N GLU A 216 1.76 20.40 10.83
CA GLU A 216 1.54 20.80 12.23
C GLU A 216 0.32 21.73 12.33
N GLY A 217 -0.68 21.28 13.10
CA GLY A 217 -1.94 22.01 13.29
C GLY A 217 -2.98 21.87 12.18
N GLN A 218 -2.69 21.20 11.04
CA GLN A 218 -3.66 20.99 9.97
C GLN A 218 -4.06 19.53 9.82
N ALA A 219 -5.35 19.29 9.69
CA ALA A 219 -5.89 17.96 9.45
C ALA A 219 -5.44 17.39 8.09
N SER A 220 -5.11 16.10 8.03
CA SER A 220 -4.81 15.37 6.78
C SER A 220 -6.03 15.27 5.86
N ALA A 221 -5.84 14.85 4.61
CA ALA A 221 -6.97 14.63 3.70
C ALA A 221 -7.93 13.55 4.23
N MET A 222 -7.38 12.49 4.82
CA MET A 222 -8.15 11.43 5.47
C MET A 222 -8.94 11.95 6.69
N GLU A 223 -8.33 12.78 7.54
CA GLU A 223 -9.02 13.36 8.70
C GLU A 223 -10.14 14.31 8.28
N ARG A 224 -9.90 15.19 7.30
CA ARG A 224 -10.95 16.09 6.75
C ARG A 224 -12.10 15.31 6.15
N PHE A 225 -11.79 14.25 5.41
CA PHE A 225 -12.77 13.33 4.86
C PHE A 225 -13.60 12.67 5.97
N ALA A 226 -12.94 12.08 6.97
CA ALA A 226 -13.59 11.39 8.07
C ALA A 226 -14.48 12.34 8.90
N HIS A 227 -14.04 13.58 9.09
CA HIS A 227 -14.85 14.62 9.74
C HIS A 227 -16.13 14.92 8.95
N SER A 228 -15.99 15.20 7.65
CA SER A 228 -17.14 15.50 6.76
C SER A 228 -18.12 14.32 6.67
N MET A 229 -17.60 13.10 6.58
CA MET A 229 -18.40 11.88 6.58
C MET A 229 -19.13 11.69 7.92
N SER A 230 -18.47 11.97 9.04
CA SER A 230 -19.09 11.88 10.38
C SER A 230 -20.22 12.90 10.54
N ASP A 231 -20.02 14.15 10.10
CA ASP A 231 -21.06 15.19 10.08
C ASP A 231 -22.27 14.77 9.26
N TYR A 232 -22.01 14.20 8.08
CA TYR A 232 -23.06 13.64 7.26
C TYR A 232 -23.81 12.49 7.96
N GLN A 233 -23.09 11.55 8.59
CA GLN A 233 -23.72 10.43 9.29
C GLN A 233 -24.55 10.87 10.49
N VAL A 234 -24.13 11.90 11.23
CA VAL A 234 -24.93 12.51 12.30
C VAL A 234 -26.18 13.19 11.72
N ARG A 235 -26.04 13.96 10.63
CA ARG A 235 -27.18 14.60 9.95
C ARG A 235 -28.21 13.58 9.47
N MET A 236 -27.74 12.44 8.95
CA MET A 236 -28.60 11.33 8.51
C MET A 236 -29.10 10.45 9.67
N LYS A 237 -28.79 10.79 10.94
CA LYS A 237 -29.14 10.03 12.15
C LYS A 237 -28.64 8.58 12.16
N VAL A 238 -27.55 8.32 11.44
CA VAL A 238 -26.85 7.03 11.42
C VAL A 238 -25.88 6.93 12.60
N LEU A 239 -25.20 8.04 12.92
CA LEU A 239 -24.39 8.18 14.12
C LEU A 239 -25.13 9.02 15.18
N LYS A 240 -24.97 8.63 16.45
CA LYS A 240 -25.48 9.42 17.60
C LYS A 240 -24.57 10.60 17.92
N SER A 241 -23.27 10.41 17.79
CA SER A 241 -22.22 11.39 18.07
C SER A 241 -21.02 11.12 17.14
N LYS A 242 -20.14 12.12 17.02
CA LYS A 242 -18.86 11.99 16.33
C LYS A 242 -17.69 12.08 17.32
N ASN A 243 -16.68 11.27 17.12
CA ASN A 243 -15.38 11.35 17.80
C ASN A 243 -14.40 12.19 16.96
N ASP A 244 -13.25 12.52 17.53
CA ASP A 244 -12.16 13.12 16.76
C ASP A 244 -11.57 12.05 15.81
N PRO A 245 -11.50 12.30 14.48
CA PRO A 245 -10.86 11.40 13.54
C PRO A 245 -9.46 10.93 13.94
N ARG A 246 -8.70 11.74 14.71
CA ARG A 246 -7.37 11.39 15.24
C ARG A 246 -7.37 10.19 16.19
N GLU A 247 -8.50 9.87 16.80
CA GLU A 247 -8.62 8.74 17.72
C GLU A 247 -8.66 7.39 16.97
N TYR A 248 -9.11 7.39 15.71
CA TYR A 248 -9.28 6.16 14.94
C TYR A 248 -8.56 6.16 13.57
N ILE A 249 -7.81 7.21 13.22
CA ILE A 249 -6.94 7.23 12.05
C ILE A 249 -5.49 7.06 12.50
N LEU A 250 -4.86 5.93 12.14
CA LEU A 250 -3.48 5.63 12.51
C LEU A 250 -2.50 5.98 11.40
N ASP A 251 -2.30 7.28 11.19
CA ASP A 251 -1.36 7.87 10.22
C ASP A 251 0.06 7.25 10.26
N LYS A 252 0.56 6.99 11.48
CA LYS A 252 1.88 6.38 11.72
C LYS A 252 2.02 4.99 11.10
N MET A 253 0.93 4.22 10.98
CA MET A 253 1.01 2.87 10.40
C MET A 253 1.32 2.89 8.89
N CYS A 254 0.72 3.82 8.14
CA CYS A 254 1.08 4.02 6.73
C CYS A 254 2.54 4.46 6.58
N GLY A 255 2.97 5.42 7.40
CA GLY A 255 4.35 5.91 7.39
C GLY A 255 5.39 4.84 7.76
N GLN A 256 5.02 3.90 8.63
CA GLN A 256 5.90 2.80 9.04
C GLN A 256 6.28 1.87 7.89
N LEU A 257 5.34 1.51 7.02
CA LEU A 257 5.65 0.64 5.86
C LEU A 257 6.68 1.30 4.93
N ALA A 258 6.47 2.58 4.62
CA ALA A 258 7.39 3.36 3.81
C ALA A 258 8.76 3.52 4.49
N SER A 259 8.77 3.72 5.80
CA SER A 259 10.00 3.76 6.60
C SER A 259 10.76 2.44 6.53
N LEU A 260 10.09 1.31 6.73
CA LEU A 260 10.70 -0.03 6.68
C LEU A 260 11.29 -0.34 5.31
N ARG A 261 10.67 0.13 4.23
CA ARG A 261 11.24 -0.02 2.88
C ARG A 261 12.49 0.82 2.67
N ARG A 262 12.48 2.07 3.13
CA ARG A 262 13.67 2.94 3.10
C ARG A 262 14.81 2.34 3.92
N GLU A 263 14.48 1.81 5.10
CA GLU A 263 15.43 1.11 5.96
C GLU A 263 15.99 -0.16 5.29
N ALA A 264 15.15 -0.98 4.67
CA ALA A 264 15.59 -2.12 3.90
C ALA A 264 16.52 -1.72 2.73
N GLY A 265 16.22 -0.62 2.04
CA GLY A 265 17.07 -0.02 1.00
C GLY A 265 18.43 0.41 1.52
N ALA A 266 18.45 1.19 2.60
CA ALA A 266 19.69 1.64 3.23
C ALA A 266 20.52 0.45 3.74
N GLN A 267 19.88 -0.54 4.34
CA GLN A 267 20.54 -1.76 4.82
C GLN A 267 21.11 -2.58 3.65
N PHE A 268 20.41 -2.64 2.52
CA PHE A 268 20.91 -3.30 1.31
C PHE A 268 22.21 -2.65 0.81
N ASP A 269 22.24 -1.32 0.72
CA ASP A 269 23.41 -0.57 0.28
C ASP A 269 24.60 -0.76 1.23
N GLN A 270 24.36 -0.76 2.54
CA GLN A 270 25.38 -1.03 3.55
C GLN A 270 25.94 -2.46 3.45
N THR A 271 25.05 -3.46 3.34
CA THR A 271 25.45 -4.86 3.21
C THR A 271 26.26 -5.08 1.92
N ARG A 272 25.85 -4.45 0.81
CA ARG A 272 26.61 -4.48 -0.45
C ARG A 272 28.01 -3.90 -0.28
N ALA A 273 28.14 -2.73 0.34
CA ALA A 273 29.44 -2.10 0.58
C ALA A 273 30.35 -2.97 1.46
N ALA A 274 29.80 -3.65 2.48
CA ALA A 274 30.54 -4.58 3.32
C ALA A 274 31.05 -5.80 2.53
N ILE A 275 30.22 -6.35 1.63
CA ILE A 275 30.61 -7.46 0.74
C ILE A 275 31.71 -7.02 -0.25
N ASP A 276 31.57 -5.86 -0.88
CA ASP A 276 32.56 -5.34 -1.83
C ASP A 276 33.91 -5.06 -1.13
N GLN A 277 33.88 -4.60 0.12
CA GLN A 277 35.09 -4.44 0.94
C GLN A 277 35.71 -5.79 1.31
N ALA A 278 34.90 -6.80 1.63
CA ALA A 278 35.37 -8.15 1.92
C ALA A 278 36.08 -8.78 0.70
N GLU A 279 35.53 -8.58 -0.50
CA GLU A 279 36.14 -9.04 -1.76
C GLU A 279 37.51 -8.40 -1.99
N LYS A 280 37.63 -7.07 -1.79
CA LYS A 280 38.91 -6.34 -1.88
C LYS A 280 39.98 -6.88 -0.92
N GLU A 281 39.58 -7.47 0.21
CA GLU A 281 40.49 -8.05 1.19
C GLU A 281 40.89 -9.51 0.88
N GLY A 282 40.38 -10.06 -0.24
CA GLY A 282 40.67 -11.39 -0.76
C GLY A 282 39.74 -12.49 -0.26
N ILE A 283 38.57 -12.13 0.27
CA ILE A 283 37.58 -13.07 0.81
C ILE A 283 36.71 -13.57 -0.34
N LYS A 284 36.39 -14.86 -0.35
CA LYS A 284 35.43 -15.43 -1.32
C LYS A 284 34.02 -14.98 -0.97
N VAL A 285 33.40 -14.18 -1.85
CA VAL A 285 32.09 -13.53 -1.61
C VAL A 285 30.94 -14.07 -2.46
N GLU A 286 31.15 -15.12 -3.26
CA GLU A 286 30.14 -15.64 -4.20
C GLU A 286 28.81 -16.00 -3.51
N LYS A 287 28.88 -16.67 -2.35
CA LYS A 287 27.70 -16.99 -1.54
C LYS A 287 27.02 -15.73 -1.01
N PHE A 288 27.79 -14.71 -0.61
CA PHE A 288 27.24 -13.46 -0.10
C PHE A 288 26.53 -12.68 -1.20
N ARG A 289 27.11 -12.61 -2.41
CA ARG A 289 26.48 -11.98 -3.58
C ARG A 289 25.18 -12.64 -3.96
N ARG A 290 25.13 -13.97 -3.97
CA ARG A 290 23.90 -14.70 -4.24
C ARG A 290 22.79 -14.35 -3.25
N LEU A 291 23.08 -14.37 -1.94
CA LEU A 291 22.10 -14.03 -0.91
C LEU A 291 21.67 -12.55 -0.97
N LEU A 292 22.58 -11.66 -1.36
CA LEU A 292 22.27 -10.26 -1.59
C LEU A 292 21.28 -10.09 -2.76
N GLU A 293 21.51 -10.76 -3.90
CA GLU A 293 20.56 -10.72 -5.03
C GLU A 293 19.21 -11.35 -4.68
N GLU A 294 19.17 -12.46 -3.94
CA GLU A 294 17.92 -13.04 -3.43
C GLU A 294 17.15 -12.04 -2.54
N ALA A 295 17.85 -11.27 -1.70
CA ALA A 295 17.25 -10.21 -0.88
C ALA A 295 16.74 -9.03 -1.74
N ARG A 296 17.49 -8.67 -2.80
CA ARG A 296 17.07 -7.65 -3.76
C ARG A 296 15.76 -8.02 -4.46
N GLU A 297 15.69 -9.24 -4.99
CA GLU A 297 14.49 -9.76 -5.64
C GLU A 297 13.29 -9.73 -4.68
N GLN A 298 13.49 -10.13 -3.42
CA GLN A 298 12.45 -10.05 -2.39
C GLN A 298 11.99 -8.61 -2.14
N MET A 299 12.89 -7.63 -2.15
CA MET A 299 12.53 -6.21 -1.98
C MET A 299 11.79 -5.66 -3.20
N GLU A 300 12.23 -5.99 -4.40
CA GLU A 300 11.58 -5.55 -5.64
C GLU A 300 10.15 -6.13 -5.75
N GLU A 301 9.98 -7.40 -5.37
CA GLU A 301 8.65 -8.01 -5.19
C GLU A 301 7.90 -7.50 -3.95
N GLY A 302 8.58 -6.73 -3.08
CA GLY A 302 8.18 -6.26 -1.75
C GLY A 302 7.55 -7.33 -0.87
N ARG A 303 8.28 -8.42 -0.68
CA ARG A 303 8.02 -9.45 0.32
C ARG A 303 8.74 -9.09 1.62
N GLY A 304 7.97 -8.87 2.69
CA GLY A 304 8.44 -8.90 4.07
C GLY A 304 9.67 -8.04 4.35
N CYS A 305 9.54 -6.70 4.40
CA CYS A 305 10.68 -5.81 4.60
C CYS A 305 11.43 -6.13 5.89
N LEU A 306 10.72 -6.49 6.96
CA LEU A 306 11.32 -6.95 8.21
C LEU A 306 12.18 -8.21 8.04
N THR A 307 11.72 -9.18 7.24
CA THR A 307 12.48 -10.41 6.94
C THR A 307 13.73 -10.08 6.12
N VAL A 308 13.61 -9.18 5.14
CA VAL A 308 14.75 -8.77 4.32
C VAL A 308 15.78 -8.02 5.16
N ILE A 309 15.37 -7.07 6.01
CA ILE A 309 16.27 -6.35 6.92
C ILE A 309 17.03 -7.35 7.81
N GLY A 310 16.34 -8.35 8.37
CA GLY A 310 16.97 -9.40 9.18
C GLY A 310 18.02 -10.22 8.40
N THR A 311 17.68 -10.63 7.17
CA THR A 311 18.61 -11.36 6.29
C THR A 311 19.83 -10.51 5.94
N LEU A 312 19.63 -9.25 5.55
CA LEU A 312 20.70 -8.33 5.19
C LEU A 312 21.62 -8.00 6.37
N SER A 313 21.05 -7.85 7.57
CA SER A 313 21.82 -7.62 8.81
C SER A 313 22.71 -8.82 9.15
N ASN A 314 22.17 -10.03 9.07
CA ASN A 314 22.94 -11.26 9.29
C ASN A 314 24.04 -11.44 8.24
N LEU A 315 23.74 -11.10 6.98
CA LEU A 315 24.69 -11.16 5.88
C LEU A 315 25.84 -10.16 6.07
N MET A 316 25.52 -8.92 6.44
CA MET A 316 26.52 -7.88 6.76
C MET A 316 27.45 -8.32 7.88
N ARG A 317 26.89 -8.79 9.00
CA ARG A 317 27.67 -9.30 10.13
C ARG A 317 28.56 -10.47 9.72
N SER A 318 28.08 -11.36 8.86
CA SER A 318 28.87 -12.49 8.37
C SER A 318 30.06 -12.05 7.49
N ALA A 319 29.85 -11.05 6.64
CA ALA A 319 30.92 -10.46 5.82
C ALA A 319 31.98 -9.77 6.68
N GLU A 320 31.56 -9.00 7.69
CA GLU A 320 32.46 -8.35 8.64
C GLU A 320 33.25 -9.37 9.49
N GLN A 321 32.60 -10.45 9.95
CA GLN A 321 33.28 -11.51 10.69
C GLN A 321 34.33 -12.23 9.84
N ALA A 322 34.01 -12.58 8.59
CA ALA A 322 34.95 -13.20 7.65
C ALA A 322 36.18 -12.30 7.42
N LYS A 323 35.97 -10.98 7.41
CA LYS A 323 37.04 -9.99 7.35
C LYS A 323 37.96 -10.02 8.57
N VAL A 324 37.39 -9.99 9.76
CA VAL A 324 38.17 -10.07 11.01
C VAL A 324 38.97 -11.38 11.08
N GLU A 325 38.38 -12.50 10.70
CA GLU A 325 39.05 -13.80 10.66
C GLU A 325 40.21 -13.83 9.67
N THR A 326 40.00 -13.31 8.45
CA THR A 326 41.04 -13.23 7.42
C THR A 326 42.21 -12.34 7.86
N GLN A 327 41.92 -11.21 8.50
CA GLN A 327 42.95 -10.32 9.04
C GLN A 327 43.72 -10.96 10.20
N ARG A 328 43.04 -11.67 11.10
CA ARG A 328 43.68 -12.45 12.18
C ARG A 328 44.58 -13.54 11.62
N PHE A 329 44.13 -14.26 10.58
CA PHE A 329 44.92 -15.29 9.92
C PHE A 329 46.16 -14.72 9.21
N LYS A 330 46.03 -13.57 8.53
CA LYS A 330 47.19 -12.85 7.93
C LYS A 330 48.21 -12.44 9.00
N LYS A 331 47.75 -11.89 10.13
CA LYS A 331 48.62 -11.53 11.27
C LYS A 331 49.30 -12.75 11.86
N PHE A 332 48.56 -13.84 12.05
CA PHE A 332 49.11 -15.11 12.55
C PHE A 332 50.19 -15.66 11.61
N ARG A 333 49.93 -15.73 10.30
CA ARG A 333 50.92 -16.16 9.30
C ARG A 333 52.17 -15.27 9.27
N PHE A 334 52.00 -13.96 9.44
CA PHE A 334 53.13 -13.04 9.51
C PHE A 334 54.00 -13.31 10.75
N LEU A 335 53.37 -13.54 11.91
CA LEU A 335 54.07 -13.92 13.14
C LEU A 335 54.75 -15.29 13.01
N GLU A 336 54.09 -16.27 12.39
CA GLU A 336 54.64 -17.60 12.14
C GLU A 336 55.86 -17.55 11.21
N LEU A 337 55.79 -16.78 10.12
CA LEU A 337 56.93 -16.52 9.23
C LEU A 337 58.07 -15.79 9.95
N GLY A 338 57.76 -14.81 10.81
CA GLY A 338 58.75 -14.11 11.61
C GLY A 338 59.46 -15.04 12.61
N ALA A 339 58.69 -15.87 13.31
CA ALA A 339 59.23 -16.86 14.25
C ALA A 339 60.04 -17.95 13.53
N GLY A 340 59.55 -18.46 12.40
CA GLY A 340 60.26 -19.42 11.56
C GLY A 340 61.57 -18.83 11.02
N GLY A 341 61.56 -17.59 10.55
CA GLY A 341 62.77 -16.88 10.10
C GLY A 341 63.80 -16.71 11.20
N LEU A 342 63.37 -16.34 12.41
CA LEU A 342 64.24 -16.25 13.59
C LEU A 342 64.88 -17.60 13.94
N LEU A 343 64.09 -18.69 13.91
CA LEU A 343 64.59 -20.04 14.16
C LEU A 343 65.63 -20.47 13.11
N VAL A 344 65.36 -20.24 11.83
CA VAL A 344 66.30 -20.54 10.74
C VAL A 344 67.60 -19.76 10.91
N ALA A 345 67.53 -18.46 11.21
CA ALA A 345 68.71 -17.62 11.46
C ALA A 345 69.51 -18.11 12.68
N TYR A 346 68.81 -18.49 13.77
CA TYR A 346 69.42 -19.05 14.96
C TYR A 346 70.18 -20.35 14.66
N TYR A 347 69.55 -21.30 13.97
CA TYR A 347 70.19 -22.57 13.61
C TYR A 347 71.34 -22.38 12.61
N ALA A 348 71.20 -21.52 11.61
CA ALA A 348 72.28 -21.19 10.69
C ALA A 348 73.50 -20.60 11.43
N GLY A 349 73.27 -19.65 12.35
CA GLY A 349 74.31 -19.10 13.21
C GLY A 349 74.97 -20.15 14.09
N TYR A 350 74.18 -21.05 14.69
CA TYR A 350 74.66 -22.17 15.48
C TYR A 350 75.58 -23.11 14.67
N PHE A 351 75.17 -23.52 13.47
CA PHE A 351 75.95 -24.40 12.60
C PHE A 351 77.22 -23.75 12.06
N VAL A 352 77.18 -22.47 11.68
CA VAL A 352 78.38 -21.72 11.27
C VAL A 352 79.39 -21.62 12.41
N ARG A 353 78.92 -21.36 13.64
CA ARG A 353 79.77 -21.27 14.82
C ARG A 353 80.39 -22.62 15.18
N ARG A 354 79.63 -23.72 15.01
CA ARG A 354 80.13 -25.08 15.20
C ARG A 354 81.20 -25.47 14.17
N ARG A 355 80.98 -25.20 12.88
CA ARG A 355 81.99 -25.43 11.82
C ARG A 355 83.28 -24.66 12.04
N LYS A 356 83.23 -23.44 12.61
CA LYS A 356 84.44 -22.69 12.97
C LYS A 356 85.23 -23.31 14.13
N LYS A 357 84.58 -24.01 15.07
CA LYS A 357 85.27 -24.74 16.16
C LYS A 357 85.92 -26.05 15.70
N GLU A 358 85.43 -26.65 14.62
CA GLU A 358 85.92 -27.94 14.09
C GLU A 358 87.03 -27.79 13.03
N ARG A 359 87.48 -26.56 12.69
CA ARG A 359 88.70 -26.36 11.90
C ARG A 359 89.92 -26.34 12.84
N PRO A 360 90.75 -27.40 12.89
CA PRO A 360 92.02 -27.32 13.59
C PRO A 360 92.89 -26.25 12.94
N ALA A 361 93.57 -25.46 13.78
CA ALA A 361 94.57 -24.51 13.31
C ALA A 361 95.65 -25.28 12.54
N ALA A 362 95.78 -24.98 11.25
CA ALA A 362 96.88 -25.42 10.41
C ALA A 362 97.95 -24.32 10.40
#